data_AF-A0A354MDQ8-F1
#
_entry.id   AF-A0A354MDQ8-F1
#
_cell.length_a   1.000
_cell.length_b   1.000
_cell.length_c   1.000
_cell.angle_alpha   90.00
_cell.angle_beta   90.00
_cell.angle_gamma   90.00
#
_symmetry.space_group_name_H-M   'P 1'
#
loop_
_entity.id
_entity.type
_entity.pdbx_description
1 polymer ?
#
loop_
_entity_poly.entity_id
_entity_poly.type
_entity_poly.pdbx_seq_one_letter_code
_entity_poly.pdbx_strand_id
1 'polypeptide(L)'
;MNEEYVRENKIQDKSEEEKRMELLINIIKTKKDLDDSNNNFEYAENELIDYYTYQIKANKTKLDYLIKKAQSKGIILDCINELEIRKIM
;
A
#
# COMPACT_ATOMS: atom_id res chain seq x y z
N MET A 1 -4.32 44.32 -5.48
CA MET A 1 -3.79 43.23 -4.65
C MET A 1 -2.74 42.55 -5.51
N ASN A 2 -1.45 42.71 -5.17
CA ASN A 2 -0.39 42.07 -5.94
C ASN A 2 -0.35 40.61 -5.52
N GLU A 3 -0.69 39.71 -6.43
CA GLU A 3 -0.51 38.28 -6.22
C GLU A 3 1.00 38.00 -6.28
N GLU A 4 1.66 37.92 -5.12
CA GLU A 4 3.05 37.49 -5.05
C GLU A 4 3.16 36.07 -5.60
N TYR A 5 3.97 35.91 -6.64
CA TYR A 5 4.29 34.60 -7.21
C TYR A 5 5.00 33.75 -6.15
N VAL A 6 4.31 32.75 -5.61
CA VAL A 6 4.92 31.74 -4.75
C VAL A 6 5.81 30.88 -5.64
N ARG A 7 7.14 31.00 -5.50
CA ARG A 7 8.08 30.11 -6.20
C ARG A 7 7.72 28.66 -5.91
N GLU A 8 7.57 27.86 -6.96
CA GLU A 8 7.46 26.41 -6.83
C GLU A 8 8.66 25.88 -6.04
N ASN A 9 8.38 25.26 -4.89
CA ASN A 9 9.40 24.53 -4.15
C ASN A 9 9.81 23.31 -4.98
N LYS A 10 11.12 23.10 -5.17
CA LYS A 10 11.62 21.88 -5.81
C LYS A 10 11.14 20.67 -5.01
N ILE A 11 10.34 19.81 -5.62
CA ILE A 11 9.99 18.52 -5.05
C ILE A 11 11.27 17.69 -5.02
N GLN A 12 11.71 17.32 -3.82
CA GLN A 12 12.87 16.45 -3.65
C GLN A 12 12.47 15.02 -4.01
N ASP A 13 13.21 14.39 -4.92
CA ASP A 13 13.03 12.98 -5.25
C ASP A 13 13.37 12.11 -4.04
N LYS A 14 12.54 11.09 -3.80
CA LYS A 14 12.83 10.07 -2.79
C LYS A 14 14.11 9.31 -3.15
N SER A 15 14.92 9.02 -2.15
CA SER A 15 16.03 8.07 -2.24
C SER A 15 15.53 6.66 -2.55
N GLU A 16 16.43 5.80 -3.03
CA GLU A 16 16.07 4.40 -3.31
C GLU A 16 15.68 3.62 -2.06
N GLU A 17 16.27 3.93 -0.90
CA GLU A 17 15.87 3.33 0.38
C GLU A 17 14.47 3.77 0.81
N GLU A 18 14.12 5.06 0.64
CA GLU A 18 12.76 5.54 0.92
C GLU A 18 11.73 4.89 0.00
N LYS A 19 12.04 4.74 -1.30
CA LYS A 19 11.18 4.01 -2.25
C LYS A 19 11.03 2.54 -1.88
N ARG A 20 12.11 1.90 -1.41
CA ARG A 20 12.11 0.51 -0.96
C ARG A 20 11.25 0.33 0.29
N MET A 21 11.41 1.21 1.28
CA MET A 21 10.61 1.22 2.50
C MET A 21 9.12 1.45 2.19
N GLU A 22 8.81 2.43 1.33
CA GLU A 22 7.45 2.71 0.90
C GLU A 22 6.81 1.52 0.18
N LEU A 23 7.56 0.81 -0.67
CA LEU A 23 7.07 -0.40 -1.33
C LEU A 23 6.69 -1.48 -0.29
N LEU A 24 7.53 -1.72 0.71
CA LEU A 24 7.24 -2.69 1.76
C LEU A 24 6.03 -2.28 2.61
N ILE A 25 5.95 -1.01 3.00
CA ILE A 25 4.79 -0.44 3.71
C ILE A 25 3.51 -0.67 2.92
N ASN A 26 3.53 -0.41 1.60
CA ASN A 26 2.37 -0.59 0.75
C ASN A 26 1.95 -2.06 0.62
N ILE A 27 2.90 -3.00 0.61
CA ILE A 27 2.60 -4.44 0.61
C ILE A 27 1.86 -4.82 1.90
N ILE A 28 2.40 -4.42 3.05
CA ILE A 28 1.81 -4.75 4.36
C ILE A 28 0.42 -4.13 4.51
N LYS A 29 0.26 -2.85 4.15
CA LYS A 29 -1.04 -2.18 4.16
C LYS A 29 -2.04 -2.86 3.25
N THR A 30 -1.67 -3.16 2.00
CA THR A 30 -2.58 -3.81 1.05
C THR A 30 -2.97 -5.22 1.52
N LYS A 31 -2.06 -5.95 2.16
CA LYS A 31 -2.37 -7.25 2.78
C LYS A 31 -3.38 -7.09 3.92
N LYS A 32 -3.17 -6.13 4.82
CA LYS A 32 -4.10 -5.82 5.90
C LYS A 32 -5.47 -5.40 5.37
N ASP A 33 -5.51 -4.50 4.40
CA ASP A 33 -6.76 -4.04 3.77
C ASP A 33 -7.51 -5.20 3.10
N LEU A 34 -6.79 -6.15 2.51
CA LEU A 34 -7.36 -7.38 1.96
C LEU A 34 -7.97 -8.26 3.06
N ASP A 35 -7.23 -8.51 4.14
CA ASP A 35 -7.69 -9.31 5.27
C ASP A 35 -8.95 -8.67 5.91
N ASP A 36 -8.91 -7.36 6.16
CA ASP A 36 -10.04 -6.60 6.69
C ASP A 36 -11.26 -6.64 5.73
N SER A 37 -11.03 -6.54 4.42
CA SER A 37 -12.12 -6.64 3.42
C SER A 37 -12.73 -8.03 3.39
N ASN A 38 -11.93 -9.10 3.51
CA ASN A 38 -12.44 -10.47 3.59
C ASN A 38 -13.26 -10.68 4.88
N ASN A 39 -12.73 -10.23 6.03
CA ASN A 39 -13.43 -10.35 7.32
C ASN A 39 -14.77 -9.61 7.29
N ASN A 40 -14.80 -8.40 6.74
CA ASN A 40 -16.04 -7.62 6.64
C ASN A 40 -17.03 -8.20 5.62
N PHE A 41 -16.53 -8.84 4.55
CA PHE A 41 -17.37 -9.49 3.55
C PHE A 41 -18.21 -10.63 4.15
N GLU A 42 -17.70 -11.34 5.16
CA GLU A 42 -18.45 -12.41 5.85
C GLU A 42 -19.77 -11.93 6.47
N TYR A 43 -19.86 -10.64 6.81
CA TYR A 43 -21.03 -10.02 7.42
C TYR A 43 -21.71 -9.00 6.51
N ALA A 44 -21.32 -8.94 5.23
CA ALA A 44 -21.81 -7.93 4.30
C ALA A 44 -23.23 -8.28 3.82
N GLU A 45 -24.10 -7.25 3.80
CA GLU A 45 -25.46 -7.35 3.29
C GLU A 45 -25.71 -6.32 2.19
N ASN A 46 -26.59 -6.66 1.24
CA ASN A 46 -27.03 -5.77 0.16
C ASN A 46 -25.85 -5.15 -0.62
N GLU A 47 -25.82 -3.82 -0.75
CA GLU A 47 -24.81 -3.07 -1.50
C GLU A 47 -23.38 -3.23 -0.95
N LEU A 48 -23.22 -3.66 0.31
CA LEU A 48 -21.90 -3.92 0.89
C LEU A 48 -21.23 -5.15 0.27
N ILE A 49 -22.01 -6.10 -0.27
CA ILE A 49 -21.48 -7.30 -0.93
C ILE A 49 -20.68 -6.90 -2.17
N ASP A 50 -21.24 -6.04 -3.02
CA ASP A 50 -20.56 -5.56 -4.24
C ASP A 50 -19.35 -4.69 -3.88
N TYR A 51 -19.48 -3.83 -2.88
CA TYR A 51 -18.38 -3.00 -2.38
C TYR A 51 -17.19 -3.86 -1.93
N TYR A 52 -17.39 -4.79 -1.01
CA TYR A 52 -16.30 -5.62 -0.50
C TYR A 52 -15.79 -6.61 -1.55
N THR A 53 -16.64 -7.11 -2.45
CA THR A 53 -16.20 -7.91 -3.61
C THR A 53 -15.21 -7.14 -4.48
N TYR A 54 -15.50 -5.87 -4.76
CA TYR A 54 -14.61 -4.99 -5.50
C TYR A 54 -13.29 -4.76 -4.74
N GLN A 55 -13.36 -4.41 -3.46
CA GLN A 55 -12.18 -4.18 -2.63
C GLN A 55 -11.27 -5.41 -2.56
N ILE A 56 -11.84 -6.61 -2.37
CA ILE A 56 -11.09 -7.87 -2.35
C ILE A 56 -10.38 -8.10 -3.69
N LYS A 57 -11.06 -7.93 -4.82
CA LYS A 57 -10.47 -8.12 -6.15
C LYS A 57 -9.36 -7.09 -6.43
N ALA A 58 -9.60 -5.83 -6.07
CA ALA A 58 -8.64 -4.75 -6.24
C ALA A 58 -7.39 -4.97 -5.38
N ASN A 59 -7.56 -5.29 -4.09
CA ASN A 59 -6.45 -5.51 -3.17
C ASN A 59 -5.65 -6.79 -3.51
N LYS A 60 -6.31 -7.87 -3.96
CA LYS A 60 -5.59 -9.06 -4.49
C LYS A 60 -4.70 -8.71 -5.68
N THR A 61 -5.25 -7.98 -6.65
CA THR A 61 -4.52 -7.56 -7.86
C THR A 61 -3.36 -6.63 -7.51
N LYS A 62 -3.60 -5.66 -6.63
CA LYS A 62 -2.58 -4.72 -6.14
C LYS A 62 -1.48 -5.45 -5.38
N LEU A 63 -1.82 -6.39 -4.50
CA LEU A 63 -0.85 -7.16 -3.72
C LEU A 63 0.04 -8.00 -4.63
N ASP A 64 -0.52 -8.70 -5.61
CA ASP A 64 0.24 -9.47 -6.61
C ASP A 64 1.24 -8.58 -7.37
N TYR A 65 0.78 -7.41 -7.85
CA TYR A 65 1.65 -6.45 -8.50
C TYR A 65 2.80 -5.97 -7.59
N LEU A 66 2.50 -5.59 -6.34
CA LEU A 66 3.49 -5.09 -5.41
C LEU A 66 4.52 -6.16 -5.03
N ILE A 67 4.11 -7.42 -4.86
CA ILE A 67 5.01 -8.55 -4.61
C ILE A 67 5.94 -8.77 -5.81
N LYS A 68 5.40 -8.82 -7.04
CA LYS A 68 6.21 -8.94 -8.26
C LYS A 68 7.20 -7.80 -8.41
N LYS A 69 6.77 -6.58 -8.10
CA LYS A 69 7.63 -5.39 -8.09
C LYS A 69 8.74 -5.50 -7.06
N ALA A 70 8.46 -5.97 -5.84
CA ALA A 70 9.47 -6.20 -4.81
C ALA A 70 10.49 -7.26 -5.22
N GLN A 71 10.01 -8.39 -5.79
CA GLN A 71 10.86 -9.45 -6.33
C GLN A 71 11.80 -8.95 -7.44
N SER A 72 11.27 -8.15 -8.38
CA SER A 72 12.10 -7.55 -9.45
C SER A 72 13.20 -6.62 -8.94
N LYS A 73 13.04 -6.10 -7.72
CA LYS A 73 14.00 -5.24 -7.02
C LYS A 73 14.92 -6.01 -6.06
N GLY A 74 14.85 -7.35 -6.05
CA GLY A 74 15.65 -8.20 -5.17
C GLY A 74 15.25 -8.11 -3.69
N ILE A 75 14.06 -7.58 -3.38
CA ILE A 75 13.59 -7.45 -2.01
C ILE A 75 12.98 -8.78 -1.58
N ILE A 76 13.60 -9.42 -0.59
CA ILE A 76 13.09 -10.63 0.05
C ILE A 76 12.07 -10.21 1.11
N LEU A 77 10.81 -10.61 0.98
CA LEU A 77 9.79 -10.41 2.01
C LEU A 77 9.88 -11.58 3.01
N ASP A 78 10.66 -11.42 4.06
CA ASP A 78 10.63 -12.33 5.21
C ASP A 78 9.73 -11.79 6.32
N CYS A 79 9.44 -12.63 7.31
CA CYS A 79 8.65 -12.24 8.47
C CYS A 79 9.34 -11.17 9.35
N ILE A 80 10.67 -11.01 9.24
CA ILE A 80 11.44 -10.02 9.99
C ILE A 80 11.14 -8.62 9.47
N ASN A 81 11.08 -8.44 8.14
CA ASN A 81 10.70 -7.19 7.50
C ASN A 81 9.30 -6.71 7.90
N GLU A 82 8.35 -7.64 8.08
CA GLU A 82 7.01 -7.30 8.58
C GLU A 82 7.06 -6.75 10.02
N LEU A 83 7.84 -7.38 10.90
CA LEU A 83 7.99 -6.97 12.29
C LEU A 83 8.73 -5.63 12.44
N GLU A 84 9.76 -5.39 11.62
CA GLU A 84 10.50 -4.13 11.61
C GLU A 84 9.62 -2.96 11.17
N ILE A 85 8.80 -3.16 10.14
CA ILE A 85 7.90 -2.11 9.66
C ILE A 85 6.79 -1.81 10.68
N ARG A 86 6.27 -2.83 11.36
CA ARG A 86 5.31 -2.63 12.46
C ARG A 86 5.86 -1.82 13.64
N LYS A 87 7.18 -1.76 13.84
CA LYS A 87 7.80 -0.92 14.88
C LYS A 87 7.89 0.55 14.51
N ILE A 88 7.82 0.87 13.21
CA ILE A 88 8.01 2.22 12.68
C ILE A 88 6.65 2.85 12.27
N MET A 89 5.60 2.03 12.10
CA MET A 89 4.21 2.48 12.02
C MET A 89 3.62 2.78 13.40
#